data_AF-A0A9D1W7W8-F1
#
_entry.id   AF-A0A9D1W7W8-F1
#
_cell.length_a   1.000
_cell.length_b   1.000
_cell.length_c   1.000
_cell.angle_alpha   90.00
_cell.angle_beta   90.00
_cell.angle_gamma   90.00
#
_symmetry.space_group_name_H-M   'P 1'
#
loop_
_entity.id
_entity.type
_entity.pdbx_description
1 polymer ?
#
loop_
_entity_poly.entity_id
_entity_poly.type
_entity_poly.pdbx_seq_one_letter_code
_entity_poly.pdbx_strand_id
1 'polypeptide(L)'
;MKSNPRTEGDAFELNLWQKRQAALLYHFASLEYLKGLKLRIDALINGTDVLLDDAQVQRRDAVIVNKRRGDRNTPANWAKCGFPPLLDFQQKTAKQIAKRTHEAYSITGAYQCTRMLSEFSMRCATEEEQTAFEERSEKVYKYAYYIDDVMNRYQHWNDGIVYNIWMGVESEYPSLCIRRHADLFPRLPKFRVCTDVIAKIGKRPP
;
A
#
# COMPACT_ATOMS: atom_id res chain seq x y z
N MET A 1 41.21 7.28 -8.86
CA MET A 1 40.61 6.79 -10.12
C MET A 1 40.05 7.99 -10.86
N LYS A 2 40.56 8.27 -12.07
CA LYS A 2 40.05 9.37 -12.92
C LYS A 2 38.73 8.89 -13.54
N SER A 3 37.62 9.56 -13.23
CA SER A 3 36.35 9.34 -13.91
C SER A 3 36.45 9.94 -15.30
N ASN A 4 36.44 9.11 -16.34
CA ASN A 4 36.34 9.59 -17.72
C ASN A 4 34.99 10.32 -17.89
N PRO A 5 34.97 11.53 -18.47
CA PRO A 5 33.73 12.18 -18.85
C PRO A 5 33.05 11.34 -19.93
N ARG A 6 31.78 10.99 -19.72
CA ARG A 6 30.98 10.28 -20.73
C ARG A 6 30.72 11.21 -21.89
N THR A 7 31.06 10.77 -23.10
CA THR A 7 30.74 11.42 -24.37
C THR A 7 29.24 11.64 -24.50
N GLU A 8 28.82 12.85 -24.88
CA GLU A 8 27.43 13.13 -25.27
C GLU A 8 27.05 12.21 -26.44
N GLY A 9 26.09 11.29 -26.23
CA GLY A 9 25.52 10.47 -27.29
C GLY A 9 25.47 8.96 -27.04
N ASP A 10 26.19 8.42 -26.06
CA ASP A 10 26.07 6.99 -25.75
C ASP A 10 24.78 6.71 -24.97
N ALA A 11 23.89 5.91 -25.56
CA ALA A 11 22.66 5.46 -24.93
C ALA A 11 23.00 4.67 -23.66
N PHE A 12 22.63 5.20 -22.49
CA PHE A 12 22.81 4.48 -21.24
C PHE A 12 21.85 3.28 -21.20
N GLU A 13 22.41 2.07 -21.28
CA GLU A 13 21.62 0.84 -21.19
C GLU A 13 21.50 0.36 -19.75
N LEU A 14 20.27 0.14 -19.29
CA LEU A 14 20.00 -0.52 -18.02
C LEU A 14 20.45 -1.99 -18.08
N ASN A 15 21.20 -2.42 -17.06
CA ASN A 15 21.51 -3.84 -16.89
C ASN A 15 20.22 -4.63 -16.56
N LEU A 16 20.30 -5.96 -16.60
CA LEU A 16 19.13 -6.82 -16.36
C LEU A 16 18.44 -6.54 -15.03
N TRP A 17 19.22 -6.31 -13.97
CA TRP A 17 18.70 -6.02 -12.63
C TRP A 17 17.98 -4.67 -12.57
N GLN A 18 18.57 -3.63 -13.15
CA GLN A 18 17.97 -2.30 -13.25
C GLN A 18 16.68 -2.32 -14.08
N LYS A 19 16.60 -3.14 -15.13
CA LYS A 19 15.37 -3.36 -15.90
C LYS A 19 14.26 -3.99 -15.03
N ARG A 20 14.59 -4.90 -14.11
CA ARG A 20 13.64 -5.49 -13.14
C ARG A 20 13.16 -4.46 -12.13
N GLN A 21 14.08 -3.67 -11.56
CA GLN A 21 13.76 -2.56 -10.66
C GLN A 21 12.79 -1.57 -11.31
N ALA A 22 13.11 -1.16 -12.54
CA ALA A 22 12.25 -0.27 -13.31
C ALA A 22 10.87 -0.91 -13.57
N ALA A 23 10.81 -2.19 -13.95
CA ALA A 23 9.54 -2.88 -14.17
C ALA A 23 8.63 -2.87 -12.94
N LEU A 24 9.17 -3.14 -11.75
CA LEU A 24 8.41 -3.08 -10.49
C LEU A 24 7.94 -1.64 -10.18
N LEU A 25 8.82 -0.64 -10.35
CA LEU A 25 8.46 0.77 -10.17
C LEU A 25 7.29 1.17 -11.06
N TYR A 26 7.36 0.86 -12.36
CA TYR A 26 6.28 1.19 -13.30
C TYR A 26 4.99 0.45 -12.98
N HIS A 27 5.08 -0.83 -12.59
CA HIS A 27 3.90 -1.63 -12.26
C HIS A 27 3.17 -1.10 -11.04
N PHE A 28 3.85 -0.94 -9.90
CA PHE A 28 3.21 -0.50 -8.65
C PHE A 28 2.85 0.99 -8.65
N ALA A 29 3.51 1.81 -9.47
CA ALA A 29 3.10 3.20 -9.69
C ALA A 29 1.97 3.37 -10.71
N SER A 30 1.59 2.31 -11.41
CA SER A 30 0.64 2.42 -12.51
C SER A 30 -0.73 2.91 -12.02
N LEU A 31 -1.41 3.66 -12.89
CA LEU A 31 -2.77 4.12 -12.60
C LEU A 31 -3.71 2.94 -12.32
N GLU A 32 -3.54 1.84 -13.06
CA GLU A 32 -4.33 0.63 -12.90
C GLU A 32 -4.14 -0.02 -11.53
N TYR A 33 -2.89 -0.13 -11.06
CA TYR A 33 -2.60 -0.67 -9.73
C TYR A 33 -3.19 0.22 -8.63
N LEU A 34 -3.04 1.54 -8.73
CA LEU A 34 -3.64 2.48 -7.77
C LEU A 34 -5.17 2.43 -7.74
N LYS A 35 -5.82 2.30 -8.90
CA LYS A 35 -7.28 2.07 -8.98
C LYS A 35 -7.67 0.74 -8.34
N GLY A 36 -6.88 -0.31 -8.56
CA GLY A 36 -7.03 -1.61 -7.93
C GLY A 36 -6.95 -1.56 -6.41
N LEU A 37 -6.04 -0.74 -5.86
CA LEU A 37 -5.95 -0.48 -4.43
C LEU A 37 -7.19 0.27 -3.93
N LYS A 38 -7.59 1.35 -4.59
CA LYS A 38 -8.78 2.13 -4.20
C LYS A 38 -10.03 1.25 -4.10
N LEU A 39 -10.28 0.41 -5.09
CA LEU A 39 -11.44 -0.49 -5.07
C LEU A 39 -11.45 -1.43 -3.85
N ARG A 40 -10.27 -1.91 -3.43
CA ARG A 40 -10.12 -2.77 -2.25
C ARG A 40 -10.35 -2.02 -0.96
N ILE A 41 -9.85 -0.79 -0.85
CA ILE A 41 -10.11 0.09 0.30
C ILE A 41 -11.60 0.41 0.39
N ASP A 42 -12.23 0.77 -0.71
CA ASP A 42 -13.68 1.06 -0.76
C ASP A 42 -14.50 -0.16 -0.30
N ALA A 43 -14.12 -1.37 -0.76
CA ALA A 43 -14.76 -2.61 -0.32
C ALA A 43 -14.54 -2.90 1.18
N LEU A 44 -13.36 -2.61 1.72
CA LEU A 44 -13.07 -2.76 3.16
C LEU A 44 -13.93 -1.80 3.99
N ILE A 45 -14.02 -0.52 3.57
CA ILE A 45 -14.84 0.49 4.23
C ILE A 45 -16.31 0.06 4.23
N ASN A 46 -16.86 -0.28 3.06
CA ASN A 46 -18.25 -0.69 2.95
C ASN A 46 -18.54 -1.96 3.77
N GLY A 47 -17.65 -2.95 3.75
CA GLY A 47 -17.80 -4.16 4.55
C GLY A 47 -17.73 -3.90 6.07
N THR A 48 -16.98 -2.87 6.47
CA THR A 48 -16.90 -2.45 7.88
C THR A 48 -18.18 -1.75 8.30
N ASP A 49 -18.76 -0.91 7.43
CA ASP A 49 -20.02 -0.21 7.67
C ASP A 49 -21.16 -1.19 7.94
N VAL A 50 -21.32 -2.17 7.04
CA VAL A 50 -22.31 -3.25 7.19
C VAL A 50 -22.13 -4.02 8.51
N LEU A 51 -20.89 -4.35 8.88
CA LEU A 51 -20.58 -5.05 10.13
C LEU A 51 -21.03 -4.24 11.36
N LEU A 52 -20.76 -2.93 11.38
CA LEU A 52 -21.16 -2.08 12.50
C LEU A 52 -22.68 -1.91 12.58
N ASP A 53 -23.34 -1.75 11.44
CA ASP A 53 -24.81 -1.69 11.36
C ASP A 53 -25.44 -2.98 11.89
N ASP A 54 -24.93 -4.15 11.48
CA ASP A 54 -25.41 -5.44 11.96
C ASP A 54 -25.22 -5.58 13.48
N ALA A 55 -24.06 -5.17 14.00
CA ALA A 55 -23.78 -5.20 15.44
C ALA A 55 -24.74 -4.28 16.23
N GLN A 56 -25.12 -3.13 15.65
CA GLN A 56 -26.09 -2.20 16.23
C GLN A 56 -27.53 -2.75 16.17
N VAL A 57 -27.96 -3.30 15.03
CA VAL A 57 -29.29 -3.92 14.85
C VAL A 57 -29.47 -5.08 15.83
N GLN A 58 -28.42 -5.88 16.02
CA GLN A 58 -28.40 -6.99 16.98
C GLN A 58 -28.25 -6.53 18.44
N ARG A 59 -28.14 -5.22 18.70
CA ARG A 59 -28.01 -4.61 20.02
C ARG A 59 -26.88 -5.22 20.86
N ARG A 60 -25.77 -5.60 20.23
CA ARG A 60 -24.64 -6.26 20.91
C ARG A 60 -24.03 -5.38 22.02
N ASP A 61 -24.17 -4.07 21.89
CA ASP A 61 -23.80 -3.10 22.93
C ASP A 61 -24.43 -3.36 24.29
N ALA A 62 -25.67 -3.85 24.33
CA ALA A 62 -26.37 -4.12 25.59
C ALA A 62 -25.67 -5.19 26.44
N VAL A 63 -24.84 -6.04 25.81
CA VAL A 63 -24.10 -7.13 26.47
C VAL A 63 -22.62 -6.76 26.68
N ILE A 64 -22.09 -5.84 25.87
CA ILE A 64 -20.67 -5.45 25.87
C ILE A 64 -20.39 -4.28 26.83
N VAL A 65 -21.33 -3.35 26.97
CA VAL A 65 -21.18 -2.16 27.83
C VAL A 65 -21.21 -2.56 29.30
N ASN A 66 -20.14 -2.23 30.03
CA ASN A 66 -20.05 -2.43 31.47
C ASN A 66 -19.42 -1.19 32.12
N LYS A 67 -19.93 -0.78 33.29
CA LYS A 67 -19.44 0.34 34.11
C LYS A 67 -17.91 0.38 34.29
N ARG A 68 -17.22 -0.76 34.26
CA ARG A 68 -15.74 -0.83 34.37
C ARG A 68 -14.97 -0.64 33.06
N ARG A 69 -15.56 -0.95 31.89
CA ARG A 69 -14.89 -0.89 30.57
C ARG A 69 -15.34 0.29 29.71
N GLY A 70 -16.46 0.93 30.07
CA GLY A 70 -17.08 2.00 29.28
C GLY A 70 -17.42 1.53 27.87
N ASP A 71 -17.41 2.47 26.92
CA ASP A 71 -17.89 2.24 25.56
C ASP A 71 -16.80 1.75 24.60
N ARG A 72 -15.62 1.36 25.09
CA ARG A 72 -14.44 1.06 24.24
C ARG A 72 -14.70 0.03 23.14
N ASN A 73 -15.57 -0.94 23.39
CA ASN A 73 -15.81 -2.08 22.50
C ASN A 73 -17.16 -1.97 21.77
N THR A 74 -17.81 -0.81 21.77
CA THR A 74 -19.08 -0.63 21.06
C THR A 74 -18.83 -0.33 19.57
N PRO A 75 -19.75 -0.69 18.66
CA PRO A 75 -19.75 -0.23 17.28
C PRO A 75 -19.64 1.29 17.20
N ALA A 76 -20.31 2.04 18.09
CA ALA A 76 -20.24 3.50 18.08
C ALA A 76 -18.83 4.03 18.37
N ASN A 77 -18.11 3.44 19.32
CA ASN A 77 -16.73 3.84 19.62
C ASN A 77 -15.78 3.43 18.48
N TRP A 78 -15.96 2.22 17.93
CA TRP A 78 -15.19 1.78 16.77
C TRP A 78 -15.45 2.68 15.57
N ALA A 79 -16.71 3.03 15.28
CA ALA A 79 -17.10 3.96 14.23
C ALA A 79 -16.38 5.31 14.38
N LYS A 80 -16.34 5.83 15.60
CA LYS A 80 -15.67 7.10 15.89
C LYS A 80 -14.15 7.04 15.71
N CYS A 81 -13.50 5.93 16.03
CA CYS A 81 -12.04 5.87 16.15
C CYS A 81 -11.35 5.07 15.03
N GLY A 82 -11.98 3.99 14.55
CA GLY A 82 -11.46 3.06 13.54
C GLY A 82 -11.78 3.45 12.09
N PHE A 83 -12.90 4.13 11.81
CA PHE A 83 -13.18 4.62 10.45
C PHE A 83 -12.25 5.73 9.95
N PRO A 84 -11.88 6.75 10.77
CA PRO A 84 -11.05 7.85 10.28
C PRO A 84 -9.72 7.40 9.63
N PRO A 85 -8.96 6.42 10.18
CA PRO A 85 -7.80 5.86 9.51
C PRO A 85 -8.10 5.27 8.11
N LEU A 86 -9.23 4.55 7.95
CA LEU A 86 -9.63 3.98 6.66
C LEU A 86 -9.96 5.07 5.64
N LEU A 87 -10.67 6.12 6.07
CA LEU A 87 -11.02 7.25 5.22
C LEU A 87 -9.79 8.07 4.81
N ASP A 88 -8.84 8.28 5.72
CA ASP A 88 -7.55 8.92 5.40
C ASP A 88 -6.76 8.09 4.38
N PHE A 89 -6.72 6.77 4.54
CA PHE A 89 -6.08 5.86 3.59
C PHE A 89 -6.73 5.92 2.19
N GLN A 90 -8.06 5.91 2.13
CA GLN A 90 -8.81 6.10 0.90
C GLN A 90 -8.50 7.46 0.25
N GLN A 91 -8.52 8.54 1.03
CA GLN A 91 -8.28 9.89 0.55
C GLN A 91 -6.84 10.06 0.03
N LYS A 92 -5.85 9.50 0.74
CA LYS A 92 -4.45 9.49 0.29
C LYS A 92 -4.30 8.74 -1.02
N THR A 93 -4.90 7.57 -1.16
CA THR A 93 -4.89 6.79 -2.40
C THR A 93 -5.54 7.57 -3.56
N ALA A 94 -6.68 8.22 -3.32
CA ALA A 94 -7.33 9.08 -4.32
C ALA A 94 -6.45 10.27 -4.73
N LYS A 95 -5.75 10.90 -3.78
CA LYS A 95 -4.77 11.95 -4.06
C LYS A 95 -3.61 11.43 -4.92
N GLN A 96 -3.16 10.19 -4.73
CA GLN A 96 -2.13 9.60 -5.59
C GLN A 96 -2.62 9.36 -7.01
N ILE A 97 -3.84 8.84 -7.16
CA ILE A 97 -4.49 8.69 -8.48
C ILE A 97 -4.54 10.04 -9.20
N ALA A 98 -4.95 11.11 -8.51
CA ALA A 98 -4.98 12.45 -9.08
C ALA A 98 -3.59 12.98 -9.45
N LYS A 99 -2.58 12.70 -8.62
CA LYS A 99 -1.17 13.07 -8.86
C LYS A 99 -0.52 12.32 -10.03
N ARG A 100 -1.12 11.21 -10.48
CA ARG A 100 -0.59 10.39 -11.58
C ARG A 100 -0.46 11.18 -12.88
N THR A 101 -1.39 12.09 -13.16
CA THR A 101 -1.34 12.97 -14.36
C THR A 101 -0.14 13.92 -14.36
N HIS A 102 0.48 14.14 -13.20
CA HIS A 102 1.66 14.98 -13.03
C HIS A 102 2.93 14.17 -12.76
N GLU A 103 2.88 12.84 -12.96
CA GLU A 103 3.99 11.93 -12.70
C GLU A 103 4.60 12.12 -11.29
N ALA A 104 3.74 12.41 -10.32
CA ALA A 104 4.14 12.55 -8.93
C ALA A 104 3.85 11.26 -8.16
N TYR A 105 4.89 10.70 -7.56
CA TYR A 105 4.88 9.40 -6.89
C TYR A 105 5.04 9.57 -5.38
N SER A 106 4.30 8.81 -4.59
CA SER A 106 4.33 8.86 -3.11
C SER A 106 3.92 7.52 -2.49
N ILE A 107 4.10 7.38 -1.18
CA ILE A 107 3.57 6.28 -0.37
C ILE A 107 2.08 6.50 -0.03
N THR A 108 1.34 5.41 0.13
CA THR A 108 -0.13 5.36 0.25
C THR A 108 -0.64 5.66 1.66
N GLY A 109 0.21 5.47 2.67
CA GLY A 109 -0.14 5.67 4.07
C GLY A 109 -0.74 4.42 4.74
N ALA A 110 -0.60 3.26 4.12
CA ALA A 110 -1.14 2.00 4.61
C ALA A 110 -0.60 1.65 6.01
N TYR A 111 0.69 1.88 6.26
CA TYR A 111 1.31 1.64 7.58
C TYR A 111 0.66 2.45 8.71
N GLN A 112 0.31 3.71 8.47
CA GLN A 112 -0.35 4.54 9.49
C GLN A 112 -1.76 4.00 9.76
N CYS A 113 -2.48 3.58 8.71
CA CYS A 113 -3.79 2.98 8.84
C CYS A 113 -3.73 1.66 9.64
N THR A 114 -2.84 0.72 9.28
CA THR A 114 -2.67 -0.54 10.02
C THR A 114 -2.36 -0.28 11.49
N ARG A 115 -1.41 0.61 11.76
CA ARG A 115 -0.96 0.90 13.13
C ARG A 115 -2.10 1.49 13.95
N MET A 116 -2.87 2.41 13.39
CA MET A 116 -4.03 2.97 14.10
C MET A 116 -5.12 1.93 14.33
N LEU A 117 -5.44 1.09 13.33
CA LEU A 117 -6.43 0.02 13.51
C LEU A 117 -6.00 -1.02 14.54
N SER A 118 -4.70 -1.30 14.68
CA SER A 118 -4.18 -2.23 15.70
C SER A 118 -4.41 -1.77 17.14
N GLU A 119 -4.69 -0.48 17.36
CA GLU A 119 -4.99 0.08 18.68
C GLU A 119 -6.48 -0.08 19.06
N PHE A 120 -7.34 -0.48 18.11
CA PHE A 120 -8.78 -0.62 18.33
C PHE A 120 -9.21 -2.08 18.27
N SER A 121 -10.04 -2.49 19.23
CA SER A 121 -10.60 -3.84 19.29
C SER A 121 -11.97 -3.90 18.61
N MET A 122 -12.17 -4.85 17.69
CA MET A 122 -13.46 -5.17 17.07
C MET A 122 -14.31 -6.12 17.94
N ARG A 123 -14.28 -6.00 19.27
CA ARG A 123 -15.07 -6.87 20.15
C ARG A 123 -16.59 -6.70 20.03
N CYS A 124 -17.06 -5.74 19.24
CA CYS A 124 -18.44 -5.64 18.80
C CYS A 124 -18.82 -6.63 17.68
N ALA A 125 -17.83 -7.15 16.97
CA ALA A 125 -17.97 -8.18 15.96
C ALA A 125 -18.02 -9.57 16.60
N THR A 126 -18.64 -10.54 15.92
CA THR A 126 -18.41 -11.95 16.22
C THR A 126 -16.98 -12.34 15.85
N GLU A 127 -16.50 -13.49 16.33
CA GLU A 127 -15.18 -14.00 15.99
C GLU A 127 -15.01 -14.22 14.47
N GLU A 128 -16.07 -14.70 13.81
CA GLU A 128 -16.12 -14.90 12.36
C GLU A 128 -16.04 -13.58 11.60
N GLU A 129 -16.80 -12.56 12.03
CA GLU A 129 -16.79 -11.22 11.44
C GLU A 129 -15.46 -10.51 11.64
N GLN A 130 -14.87 -10.61 12.84
CA GLN A 130 -13.56 -10.05 13.13
C GLN A 130 -12.49 -10.71 12.26
N THR A 131 -12.49 -12.04 12.17
CA THR A 131 -11.55 -12.79 11.32
C THR A 131 -11.70 -12.38 9.85
N ALA A 132 -12.94 -12.29 9.35
CA ALA A 132 -13.21 -11.87 7.98
C ALA A 132 -12.76 -10.42 7.71
N PHE A 133 -12.93 -9.52 8.67
CA PHE A 133 -12.41 -8.16 8.58
C PHE A 133 -10.88 -8.17 8.53
N GLU A 134 -10.22 -8.86 9.46
CA GLU A 134 -8.76 -8.93 9.55
C GLU A 134 -8.14 -9.48 8.26
N GLU A 135 -8.69 -10.55 7.70
CA GLU A 135 -8.25 -11.11 6.41
C GLU A 135 -8.40 -10.12 5.25
N ARG A 136 -9.54 -9.41 5.17
CA ARG A 136 -9.77 -8.39 4.12
C ARG A 136 -8.81 -7.22 4.29
N SER A 137 -8.64 -6.77 5.53
CA SER A 137 -7.72 -5.70 5.91
C SER A 137 -6.30 -6.07 5.50
N GLU A 138 -5.82 -7.26 5.88
CA GLU A 138 -4.49 -7.78 5.52
C GLU A 138 -4.29 -7.84 4.00
N LYS A 139 -5.29 -8.31 3.23
CA LYS A 139 -5.23 -8.32 1.76
C LYS A 139 -5.07 -6.92 1.18
N VAL A 140 -5.79 -5.93 1.70
CA VAL A 140 -5.67 -4.52 1.29
C VAL A 140 -4.28 -3.99 1.63
N TYR A 141 -3.80 -4.26 2.85
CA TYR A 141 -2.49 -3.81 3.30
C TYR A 141 -1.35 -4.43 2.50
N LYS A 142 -1.38 -5.74 2.25
CA LYS A 142 -0.40 -6.41 1.39
C LYS A 142 -0.39 -5.84 -0.02
N TYR A 143 -1.54 -5.45 -0.55
CA TYR A 143 -1.61 -4.80 -1.86
C TYR A 143 -0.94 -3.41 -1.84
N ALA A 144 -1.18 -2.61 -0.81
CA ALA A 144 -0.57 -1.29 -0.67
C ALA A 144 0.92 -1.34 -0.29
N TYR A 145 1.33 -2.40 0.43
CA TYR A 145 2.69 -2.63 0.89
C TYR A 145 3.70 -2.54 -0.25
N TYR A 146 3.40 -3.14 -1.41
CA TYR A 146 4.30 -3.07 -2.57
C TYR A 146 4.50 -1.65 -3.10
N ILE A 147 3.48 -0.79 -3.02
CA ILE A 147 3.61 0.62 -3.40
C ILE A 147 4.53 1.31 -2.40
N ASP A 148 4.30 1.11 -1.10
CA ASP A 148 5.04 1.79 -0.05
C ASP A 148 6.52 1.35 -0.04
N ASP A 149 6.82 0.05 -0.19
CA ASP A 149 8.19 -0.48 -0.23
C ASP A 149 8.98 0.00 -1.45
N VAL A 150 8.33 0.07 -2.61
CA VAL A 150 9.00 0.46 -3.86
C VAL A 150 9.10 1.99 -3.99
N MET A 151 8.17 2.75 -3.41
CA MET A 151 8.13 4.22 -3.53
C MET A 151 8.78 4.97 -2.35
N ASN A 152 9.12 4.30 -1.25
CA ASN A 152 9.78 4.92 -0.10
C ASN A 152 11.27 5.20 -0.37
N ARG A 153 11.51 6.29 -1.10
CA ARG A 153 12.85 6.72 -1.56
C ARG A 153 13.79 7.22 -0.46
N TYR A 154 13.31 7.52 0.75
CA TYR A 154 14.09 8.31 1.71
C TYR A 154 14.88 7.50 2.74
N GLN A 155 14.58 6.22 2.99
CA GLN A 155 15.32 5.46 4.02
C GLN A 155 15.66 4.00 3.69
N HIS A 156 14.99 3.33 2.75
CA HIS A 156 15.07 1.85 2.69
C HIS A 156 15.13 1.21 1.30
N TRP A 157 15.09 1.96 0.20
CA TRP A 157 15.11 1.34 -1.12
C TRP A 157 16.50 0.72 -1.40
N ASN A 158 16.58 -0.60 -1.28
CA ASN A 158 17.79 -1.39 -1.46
C ASN A 158 17.51 -2.61 -2.35
N ASP A 159 18.57 -3.23 -2.88
CA ASP A 159 18.46 -4.37 -3.79
C ASP A 159 17.79 -5.59 -3.14
N GLY A 160 17.89 -5.75 -1.81
CA GLY A 160 17.26 -6.86 -1.09
C GLY A 160 15.73 -6.79 -1.13
N ILE A 161 15.13 -5.61 -0.93
CA ILE A 161 13.67 -5.43 -1.02
C ILE A 161 13.19 -5.76 -2.42
N VAL A 162 13.85 -5.22 -3.44
CA VAL A 162 13.50 -5.48 -4.84
C VAL A 162 13.65 -6.97 -5.16
N TYR A 163 14.71 -7.63 -4.66
CA TYR A 163 14.92 -9.06 -4.84
C TYR A 163 13.78 -9.88 -4.22
N ASN A 164 13.40 -9.56 -2.99
CA ASN A 164 12.31 -10.23 -2.30
C ASN A 164 10.97 -10.07 -3.03
N ILE A 165 10.65 -8.87 -3.54
CA ILE A 165 9.44 -8.65 -4.33
C ILE A 165 9.51 -9.38 -5.67
N TRP A 166 10.68 -9.39 -6.32
CA TRP A 166 10.88 -10.04 -7.61
C TRP A 166 10.74 -11.57 -7.49
N MET A 167 11.48 -12.19 -6.58
CA MET A 167 11.55 -13.64 -6.41
C MET A 167 10.42 -14.22 -5.56
N GLY A 168 9.79 -13.39 -4.73
CA GLY A 168 8.91 -13.85 -3.66
C GLY A 168 9.71 -14.28 -2.43
N VAL A 169 9.03 -14.32 -1.29
CA VAL A 169 9.56 -14.83 -0.02
C VAL A 169 8.48 -15.68 0.61
N GLU A 170 8.82 -16.92 0.92
CA GLU A 170 7.98 -17.77 1.76
C GLU A 170 8.40 -17.58 3.22
N SER A 171 7.41 -17.54 4.11
CA SER A 171 7.63 -17.41 5.55
C SER A 171 6.61 -18.27 6.27
N GLU A 172 6.99 -18.79 7.44
CA GLU A 172 6.07 -19.45 8.36
C GLU A 172 4.98 -18.48 8.86
N TYR A 173 5.26 -17.17 8.82
CA TYR A 173 4.30 -16.13 9.15
C TYR A 173 3.63 -15.63 7.86
N PRO A 174 2.33 -15.92 7.64
CA PRO A 174 1.64 -15.55 6.41
C PRO A 174 1.70 -14.06 6.08
N SER A 175 1.78 -13.21 7.10
CA SER A 175 1.91 -11.75 6.98
C SER A 175 3.24 -11.29 6.39
N LEU A 176 4.28 -12.12 6.45
CA LEU A 176 5.62 -11.87 5.88
C LEU A 176 5.82 -12.53 4.51
N CYS A 177 4.87 -13.34 4.04
CA CYS A 177 4.94 -13.94 2.72
C CYS A 177 4.83 -12.86 1.62
N ILE A 178 5.84 -12.80 0.76
CA ILE A 178 5.88 -11.92 -0.40
C ILE A 178 5.59 -12.76 -1.64
N ARG A 179 4.60 -12.35 -2.42
CA ARG A 179 4.28 -13.03 -3.67
C ARG A 179 5.41 -12.80 -4.67
N ARG A 180 5.79 -13.83 -5.42
CA ARG A 180 6.67 -13.71 -6.57
C ARG A 180 6.04 -12.86 -7.67
N HIS A 181 6.72 -11.79 -8.08
CA HIS A 181 6.25 -10.90 -9.17
C HIS A 181 6.97 -11.13 -10.49
N ALA A 182 8.05 -11.93 -10.53
CA ALA A 182 8.75 -12.26 -11.76
C ALA A 182 7.82 -12.82 -12.85
N ASP A 183 6.78 -13.55 -12.46
CA ASP A 183 5.84 -14.20 -13.37
C ASP A 183 4.90 -13.19 -14.07
N LEU A 184 4.77 -11.98 -13.53
CA LEU A 184 4.06 -10.87 -14.19
C LEU A 184 4.87 -10.29 -15.37
N PHE A 185 6.15 -10.62 -15.47
CA PHE A 185 7.07 -10.10 -16.48
C PHE A 185 7.76 -11.23 -17.23
N PRO A 186 7.00 -12.06 -17.99
CA PRO A 186 7.58 -13.13 -18.81
C PRO A 186 8.62 -12.60 -19.81
N ARG A 187 8.44 -11.33 -20.21
CA ARG A 187 9.44 -10.53 -20.90
C ARG A 187 9.53 -9.16 -20.24
N LEU A 188 10.76 -8.71 -19.97
CA LEU A 188 10.98 -7.36 -19.43
C LEU A 188 10.59 -6.29 -20.46
N PRO A 189 9.96 -5.18 -20.02
CA PRO A 189 9.70 -4.04 -20.88
C PRO A 189 10.98 -3.49 -21.50
N LYS A 190 10.85 -2.87 -22.68
CA LYS A 190 11.94 -2.08 -23.26
C LYS A 190 11.98 -0.73 -22.55
N PHE A 191 13.12 -0.38 -21.99
CA PHE A 191 13.34 0.90 -21.33
C PHE A 191 14.22 1.79 -22.20
N ARG A 192 13.86 3.07 -22.30
CA ARG A 192 14.73 4.12 -22.82
C ARG A 192 15.10 5.01 -21.64
N VAL A 193 16.40 5.23 -21.45
CA VAL A 193 16.90 6.18 -20.45
C VAL A 193 17.11 7.51 -21.15
N CYS A 194 16.41 8.54 -20.67
CA CYS A 194 16.58 9.91 -21.14
C CYS A 194 17.72 10.55 -20.33
N THR A 195 18.94 10.51 -20.86
CA THR A 195 20.14 11.13 -20.25
C THR A 195 20.27 12.61 -20.56
N ASP A 196 19.44 13.11 -21.48
CA ASP A 196 19.34 14.48 -21.98
C ASP A 196 18.48 15.39 -21.07
N VAL A 197 17.77 14.83 -20.09
CA VAL A 197 16.94 15.60 -19.16
C VAL A 197 17.79 16.17 -18.02
N ILE A 198 18.11 17.46 -18.11
CA ILE A 198 18.79 18.20 -17.03
C ILE A 198 17.75 18.72 -16.05
N ALA A 199 17.58 18.04 -14.92
CA ALA A 199 16.73 18.51 -13.83
C ALA A 199 17.49 19.50 -12.92
N LYS A 200 16.91 20.68 -12.64
CA LYS A 200 17.41 21.60 -11.61
C LYS A 200 16.69 21.31 -10.29
N ILE A 201 17.44 21.24 -9.20
CA ILE A 201 16.88 21.08 -7.84
C ILE A 201 15.82 22.18 -7.61
N GLY A 202 14.64 21.79 -7.13
CA GLY A 202 13.51 22.69 -6.90
C GLY A 202 12.67 23.05 -8.14
N LYS A 203 13.00 22.53 -9.33
CA LYS A 203 12.20 22.67 -10.55
C LYS A 203 11.77 21.31 -11.08
N ARG A 204 10.56 21.20 -11.62
CA ARG A 204 10.14 19.99 -12.32
C ARG A 204 11.05 19.78 -13.55
N PRO A 205 11.51 18.55 -13.81
CA PRO A 205 12.17 18.24 -15.08
C PRO A 205 11.23 18.60 -16.26
N PRO A 206 11.78 19.09 -17.39
CA PRO A 206 11.02 19.39 -18.60
C PRO A 206 10.31 18.16 -19.17
#